data_AF-A0A4Q6BND0-F1
#
_entry.id   AF-A0A4Q6BND0-F1
#
_cell.length_a   1.000
_cell.length_b   1.000
_cell.length_c   1.000
_cell.angle_alpha   90.00
_cell.angle_beta   90.00
_cell.angle_gamma   90.00
#
_symmetry.space_group_name_H-M   'P 1'
#
loop_
_entity.id
_entity.type
_entity.pdbx_description
1 polymer ?
#
loop_
_entity_poly.entity_id
_entity_poly.type
_entity_poly.pdbx_seq_one_letter_code
_entity_poly.pdbx_strand_id
1 'polypeptide(L)' 'MAVKRMDNVGIVVEDLDAAIDFFTQLGLDLEGRGPVQGEWADEVTGLQSLRVEIAMMRTPDGHSRLELS' A
#
# COMPACT_ATOMS: atom_id res chain seq x y z
N MET A 1 -21.84 -2.05 15.98
CA MET A 1 -20.64 -2.01 15.11
C MET A 1 -20.12 -0.59 15.11
N ALA A 2 -18.82 -0.38 15.32
CA ALA A 2 -18.20 0.94 15.28
C ALA A 2 -16.94 0.86 14.41
N VAL A 3 -16.61 1.96 13.73
CA VAL A 3 -15.35 2.09 12.99
C VAL A 3 -14.19 2.05 13.99
N LYS A 4 -13.22 1.16 13.76
CA LYS A 4 -12.05 1.03 14.64
C LYS A 4 -10.97 2.07 14.31
N ARG A 5 -10.63 2.17 13.03
CA ARG A 5 -9.68 3.13 12.45
C ARG A 5 -9.79 3.12 10.92
N MET A 6 -9.10 4.03 10.27
CA MET A 6 -8.77 3.96 8.85
C MET A 6 -7.38 3.32 8.74
N ASP A 7 -7.28 2.13 8.15
CA ASP A 7 -6.01 1.38 8.13
C ASP A 7 -4.98 2.01 7.18
N ASN A 8 -5.39 2.34 5.94
CA ASN A 8 -4.55 2.99 4.94
C ASN A 8 -5.39 3.70 3.87
N VAL A 9 -4.72 4.42 2.96
CA VAL A 9 -5.25 4.85 1.66
C VAL A 9 -4.38 4.23 0.56
N GLY A 10 -5.01 3.58 -0.42
CA GLY A 10 -4.33 3.01 -1.58
C GLY A 10 -4.13 4.00 -2.72
N ILE A 11 -2.95 3.97 -3.35
CA ILE A 11 -2.58 4.79 -4.51
C ILE A 11 -1.93 3.87 -5.55
N VAL A 12 -2.56 3.75 -6.72
CA VAL A 12 -1.96 3.02 -7.85
C VAL A 12 -0.92 3.91 -8.53
N VAL A 13 0.31 3.41 -8.70
CA VAL A 13 1.43 4.16 -9.27
C VAL A 13 2.09 3.39 -10.41
N GLU A 14 2.73 4.11 -11.33
CA GLU A 14 3.49 3.50 -12.43
C GLU A 14 4.86 3.00 -11.98
N ASP A 15 5.52 3.75 -11.09
CA ASP A 15 6.86 3.44 -10.58
C ASP A 15 6.84 3.44 -9.04
N LEU A 16 6.99 2.25 -8.47
CA LEU A 16 6.93 2.04 -7.03
C LEU A 16 8.16 2.63 -6.31
N ASP A 17 9.35 2.56 -6.92
CA ASP A 17 10.57 3.08 -6.33
C ASP A 17 10.52 4.61 -6.26
N ALA A 18 10.09 5.25 -7.34
CA ALA A 18 9.92 6.70 -7.38
C ALA A 18 8.86 7.18 -6.37
N ALA A 19 7.77 6.43 -6.20
CA ALA A 19 6.72 6.77 -5.24
C ALA A 19 7.19 6.61 -3.79
N ILE A 20 7.92 5.53 -3.46
CA ILE A 20 8.54 5.34 -2.15
C ILE A 20 9.48 6.51 -1.84
N ASP A 21 10.41 6.82 -2.77
CA ASP A 21 11.38 7.91 -2.60
C ASP A 21 10.69 9.26 -2.35
N PHE A 22 9.62 9.55 -3.09
CA PHE A 22 8.82 10.76 -2.91
C PHE A 22 8.21 10.84 -1.50
N PHE A 23 7.53 9.78 -1.04
CA PHE A 23 6.87 9.81 0.26
C PHE A 23 7.87 9.73 1.43
N THR A 24 9.04 9.12 1.23
CA THR A 24 10.14 9.19 2.20
C THR A 24 10.66 10.61 2.38
N GLN A 25 10.78 11.39 1.30
CA GLN A 25 11.15 12.81 1.42
C GLN A 25 10.09 13.66 2.14
N LEU A 26 8.83 13.25 2.09
CA LEU A 26 7.74 13.85 2.89
C LEU A 26 7.73 13.39 4.35
N GLY A 27 8.62 12.46 4.72
CA GLY A 27 8.81 11.99 6.09
C GLY A 27 8.06 10.71 6.45
N LEU A 28 7.58 9.93 5.47
CA LEU A 28 7.02 8.61 5.74
C LEU A 28 8.11 7.53 5.71
N ASP A 29 7.97 6.53 6.57
CA ASP A 29 8.88 5.38 6.61
C ASP A 29 8.29 4.20 5.83
N LEU A 30 9.13 3.51 5.06
CA LEU A 30 8.75 2.23 4.44
C LEU A 30 8.59 1.16 5.54
N GLU A 31 7.36 0.69 5.74
CA GLU A 31 7.04 -0.35 6.74
C GLU A 31 7.24 -1.76 6.16
N GLY A 32 7.02 -1.94 4.86
CA GLY A 32 7.25 -3.20 4.18
C GLY A 32 6.94 -3.14 2.69
N ARG A 33 7.55 -4.04 1.93
CA ARG A 33 7.35 -4.21 0.48
C ARG A 33 7.26 -5.68 0.13
N GLY A 34 6.38 -6.05 -0.79
CA GLY A 34 6.30 -7.41 -1.28
C GLY A 34 5.24 -7.64 -2.35
N PRO A 35 5.29 -8.82 -3.00
CA PRO A 35 4.30 -9.19 -4.00
C PRO A 35 2.98 -9.60 -3.36
N VAL A 36 1.87 -9.22 -3.99
CA VAL A 36 0.52 -9.72 -3.74
C VAL A 36 0.03 -10.46 -4.97
N GLN A 37 -0.35 -11.71 -4.76
CA GLN A 37 -0.80 -12.63 -5.81
C GLN A 37 -1.65 -13.75 -5.22
N GLY A 38 -2.42 -14.40 -6.09
CA GLY A 38 -3.23 -15.58 -5.78
C GLY A 38 -4.73 -15.29 -5.82
N GLU A 39 -5.53 -16.36 -5.86
CA GLU A 39 -6.98 -16.30 -6.07
C GLU A 39 -7.71 -15.38 -5.09
N TRP A 40 -7.27 -15.33 -3.83
CA TRP A 40 -7.84 -14.43 -2.83
C TRP A 40 -7.75 -12.94 -3.22
N ALA A 41 -6.67 -12.52 -3.88
CA ALA A 41 -6.49 -11.14 -4.33
C ALA A 41 -7.36 -10.84 -5.57
N ASP A 42 -7.49 -11.83 -6.46
CA ASP A 42 -8.38 -11.76 -7.61
C ASP A 42 -9.83 -11.60 -7.17
N GLU A 43 -10.28 -12.34 -6.15
CA GLU A 43 -11.64 -12.26 -5.61
C GLU A 43 -11.94 -10.89 -4.98
N VAL A 44 -10.98 -10.32 -4.25
CA VAL A 44 -11.14 -9.00 -3.60
C VAL A 44 -11.20 -7.88 -4.64
N THR A 45 -10.37 -7.95 -5.68
CA THR A 45 -10.25 -6.88 -6.70
C THR A 45 -11.19 -7.06 -7.89
N GLY A 46 -11.69 -8.29 -8.13
CA GLY A 46 -12.42 -8.66 -9.34
C GLY A 46 -11.54 -8.79 -10.59
N LEU A 47 -10.20 -8.83 -10.45
CA LEU A 47 -9.25 -8.94 -11.56
C LEU A 47 -8.63 -10.33 -11.58
N GLN A 48 -8.73 -11.04 -12.71
CA GLN A 48 -8.18 -12.40 -12.83
C GLN A 48 -6.67 -12.39 -13.04
N SER A 49 -5.98 -13.32 -12.37
CA SER A 49 -4.53 -13.49 -12.42
C SER A 49 -3.77 -12.24 -12.02
N LEU A 50 -4.25 -11.53 -10.99
CA LEU A 50 -3.62 -10.32 -10.50
C LEU A 50 -2.23 -10.63 -9.94
N ARG A 51 -1.27 -9.80 -10.34
CA ARG A 51 0.07 -9.75 -9.76
C ARG A 51 0.46 -8.30 -9.60
N VAL A 52 0.61 -7.90 -8.35
CA VAL A 52 0.94 -6.52 -7.96
C VAL A 52 2.10 -6.57 -6.98
N GLU A 53 2.97 -5.57 -7.04
CA GLU A 53 3.95 -5.32 -5.99
C GLU A 53 3.47 -4.16 -5.13
N ILE A 54 3.45 -4.34 -3.82
CA ILE A 54 2.94 -3.32 -2.89
C ILE A 54 4.05 -2.84 -1.96
N ALA A 55 4.04 -1.54 -1.65
CA ALA A 55 4.81 -0.95 -0.56
C ALA A 55 3.90 -0.20 0.41
N MET A 56 4.06 -0.48 1.71
CA MET A 56 3.32 0.20 2.78
C MET A 56 4.19 1.29 3.39
N MET A 57 3.73 2.54 3.36
CA MET A 57 4.41 3.71 3.93
C MET A 57 3.66 4.16 5.19
N ARG A 58 4.38 4.48 6.27
CA ARG A 58 3.79 4.85 7.57
C ARG A 58 4.19 6.26 7.99
N THR A 59 3.26 7.02 8.56
CA THR A 59 3.56 8.33 9.15
C THR A 59 4.39 8.21 10.44
N PRO A 60 5.22 9.22 10.80
CA PRO A 60 6.05 9.18 12.02
C PRO A 60 5.28 9.02 13.33
N ASP A 61 4.06 9.57 13.41
CA ASP A 61 3.16 9.39 14.57
C ASP A 61 2.59 7.95 14.65
N GLY A 62 2.77 7.17 13.59
CA GLY A 62 2.41 5.79 13.49
C GLY A 62 0.93 5.49 13.28
N HIS A 63 0.10 6.51 13.09
CA HIS A 63 -1.36 6.40 13.03
C HIS A 63 -1.91 6.18 11.62
N SER A 64 -1.21 6.66 10.59
CA SER A 64 -1.68 6.62 9.20
C SER A 64 -0.72 5.85 8.30
N ARG A 65 -1.25 5.32 7.20
CA ARG A 65 -0.48 4.60 6.19
C ARG A 65 -0.94 4.92 4.77
N LEU A 66 -0.01 4.84 3.84
CA LEU A 66 -0.26 4.78 2.40
C LEU A 66 0.12 3.41 1.88
N GLU A 67 -0.73 2.81 1.06
CA GLU A 67 -0.44 1.60 0.31
C GLU A 67 -0.17 1.99 -1.14
N LEU A 68 1.05 1.74 -1.62
CA LEU A 68 1.49 2.05 -2.98
C LEU A 68 1.51 0.74 -3.77
N SER A 69 0.87 0.72 -4.95
CA SER A 69 0.67 -0.52 -5.74
C SER A 69 0.75 -0.30 -7.24
#